data_AF-A0A450VQP8-F1
#
_entry.id   AF-A0A450VQP8-F1
#
_cell.length_a   1.000
_cell.length_b   1.000
_cell.length_c   1.000
_cell.angle_alpha   90.00
_cell.angle_beta   90.00
_cell.angle_gamma   90.00
#
_symmetry.space_group_name_H-M   'P 1'
#
loop_
_entity.id
_entity.type
_entity.pdbx_description
1 polymer ?
#
loop_
_entity_poly.entity_id
_entity_poly.type
_entity_poly.pdbx_seq_one_letter_code
_entity_poly.pdbx_strand_id
1 'polypeptide(L)'
;MGEGRKPPPEGRPGFVRVDSVHQGDLDGIKGLHHINLVDEITQFQFIGSVERISGNFLLPALEEALLEAFPFVVRGFHSDNGSEYI
;
A
#
# COMPACT_ATOMS: atom_id res chain seq x y z
N MET A 1 21.94 7.07 -8.06
CA MET A 1 21.96 8.46 -7.53
C MET A 1 20.79 8.56 -6.56
N GLY A 2 21.08 8.69 -5.27
CA GLY A 2 20.19 9.32 -4.28
C GLY A 2 18.85 8.66 -3.92
N GLU A 3 18.82 7.40 -3.50
CA GLU A 3 17.68 6.90 -2.70
C GLU A 3 17.99 7.21 -1.24
N GLY A 4 17.40 8.29 -0.71
CA GLY A 4 17.49 8.63 0.70
C GLY A 4 16.92 7.49 1.53
N ARG A 5 17.78 6.78 2.27
CA ARG A 5 17.33 5.74 3.20
C ARG A 5 16.28 6.34 4.15
N LYS A 6 15.07 5.79 4.11
CA LYS A 6 13.98 6.13 5.01
C LYS A 6 14.49 6.06 6.47
N PRO A 7 14.26 7.09 7.29
CA PRO A 7 14.57 6.99 8.71
C PRO A 7 13.76 5.85 9.33
N PRO A 8 14.36 5.03 10.22
CA PRO A 8 13.64 3.96 10.86
C PRO A 8 12.42 4.53 11.60
N PRO A 9 11.31 3.79 11.73
CA PRO A 9 10.06 4.27 12.34
C PRO A 9 10.17 4.72 13.82
N GLU A 10 11.37 4.76 14.41
CA GLU A 10 11.65 5.13 15.81
C GLU A 10 10.74 4.41 16.83
N GLY A 11 10.30 3.19 16.49
CA GLY A 11 9.38 2.39 17.31
C GLY A 11 7.93 2.91 17.34
N ARG A 12 7.54 3.79 16.40
CA ARG A 12 6.19 4.38 16.35
C ARG A 12 5.36 3.82 15.18
N PRO A 13 4.08 3.48 15.40
CA PRO A 13 3.17 3.12 14.31
C PRO A 13 2.91 4.29 13.35
N GLY A 14 2.49 3.94 12.15
CA GLY A 14 2.06 4.86 11.08
C GLY A 14 2.96 4.84 9.86
N PHE A 15 3.98 3.99 9.78
CA PHE A 15 4.83 3.88 8.60
C PHE A 15 4.48 2.59 7.87
N VAL A 16 3.77 2.73 6.74
CA VAL A 16 3.06 1.62 6.08
C VAL A 16 3.81 1.19 4.82
N ARG A 17 4.12 -0.10 4.72
CA ARG A 17 4.58 -0.78 3.50
C ARG A 17 3.41 -1.02 2.58
N VAL A 18 3.58 -0.68 1.31
CA VAL A 18 2.61 -0.96 0.23
C VAL A 18 3.20 -2.03 -0.67
N ASP A 19 2.47 -3.12 -0.84
CA ASP A 19 2.77 -4.17 -1.80
C ASP A 19 1.53 -4.48 -2.64
N SER A 20 1.73 -5.02 -3.83
CA SER A 20 0.64 -5.38 -4.72
C SER A 20 0.93 -6.62 -5.54
N VAL A 21 -0.08 -7.46 -5.72
CA VAL A 21 0.01 -8.70 -6.52
C VAL A 21 -1.11 -8.72 -7.55
N HIS A 22 -0.73 -8.84 -8.84
CA HIS A 22 -1.69 -9.10 -9.91
C HIS A 22 -2.17 -10.55 -9.83
N GLN A 23 -3.49 -10.76 -9.80
CA GLN A 23 -4.09 -12.11 -9.74
C GLN A 23 -3.96 -12.91 -11.03
N GLY A 24 -3.40 -12.31 -12.09
CA GLY A 24 -3.28 -12.93 -13.40
C GLY A 24 -4.52 -12.71 -14.25
N ASP A 25 -4.34 -12.89 -15.56
CA ASP A 25 -5.43 -12.72 -16.52
C ASP A 25 -6.08 -14.09 -16.81
N LEU A 26 -7.40 -14.11 -16.99
CA LEU A 26 -8.14 -15.30 -17.38
C LEU A 26 -8.87 -15.05 -18.70
N ASP A 27 -8.60 -15.87 -19.72
CA ASP A 27 -9.23 -15.78 -21.04
C ASP A 27 -9.18 -14.37 -21.67
N GLY A 28 -8.07 -13.66 -21.45
CA GLY A 28 -7.85 -12.29 -21.95
C GLY A 28 -8.53 -11.19 -21.12
N ILE A 29 -9.28 -11.55 -20.08
CA ILE A 29 -9.83 -10.62 -19.10
C ILE A 29 -8.75 -10.32 -18.05
N LYS A 30 -8.49 -9.03 -17.82
CA LYS A 30 -7.53 -8.58 -16.81
C LYS A 30 -8.00 -8.93 -15.41
N GLY A 31 -7.13 -9.56 -14.62
CA GLY A 31 -7.36 -9.80 -13.20
C GLY A 31 -7.26 -8.53 -12.35
N LEU A 32 -7.68 -8.65 -11.10
CA LEU A 32 -7.52 -7.60 -10.10
C LEU A 32 -6.09 -7.59 -9.54
N HIS A 33 -5.73 -6.46 -8.96
CA HIS A 33 -4.56 -6.34 -8.11
C HIS A 33 -5.00 -6.40 -6.65
N HIS A 34 -4.45 -7.33 -5.88
CA HIS A 34 -4.51 -7.25 -4.43
C HIS A 34 -3.48 -6.24 -3.93
N ILE A 35 -3.88 -5.36 -3.04
CA ILE A 35 -3.00 -4.42 -2.36
C ILE A 35 -2.88 -4.85 -0.92
N ASN A 36 -1.66 -4.82 -0.41
CA ASN A 36 -1.34 -5.10 0.97
C ASN A 36 -0.69 -3.88 1.60
N LEU A 37 -1.30 -3.36 2.66
CA LEU A 37 -0.81 -2.26 3.47
C LEU A 37 -0.42 -2.79 4.85
N VAL A 38 0.86 -2.71 5.22
CA VAL A 38 1.36 -3.25 6.50
C VAL A 38 2.15 -2.19 7.26
N ASP A 39 1.74 -1.87 8.49
CA ASP A 39 2.55 -1.03 9.37
C ASP A 39 3.82 -1.75 9.85
N GLU A 40 4.97 -1.07 9.77
CA GLU A 40 6.28 -1.67 10.08
C GLU A 40 6.44 -2.10 11.55
N ILE A 41 5.74 -1.46 12.48
CA ILE A 41 5.91 -1.70 13.92
C ILE A 41 4.86 -2.68 14.46
N THR A 42 3.59 -2.36 14.24
CA THR A 42 2.46 -3.11 14.78
C THR A 42 2.14 -4.35 13.95
N GLN A 43 2.62 -4.41 12.70
CA GLN A 43 2.23 -5.41 11.71
C GLN A 43 0.72 -5.45 11.46
N PHE A 44 -0.01 -4.39 11.83
CA PHE A 44 -1.41 -4.23 11.44
C PHE A 44 -1.51 -4.17 9.92
N GLN A 45 -2.50 -4.87 9.38
CA GLN A 45 -2.63 -5.11 7.95
C GLN A 45 -4.02 -4.68 7.44
N PHE A 46 -4.02 -4.04 6.29
CA PHE A 46 -5.20 -3.88 5.44
C PHE A 46 -4.94 -4.55 4.10
N ILE A 47 -5.90 -5.35 3.61
CA ILE A 47 -5.85 -5.98 2.29
C ILE A 47 -7.03 -5.49 1.48
N GLY A 48 -6.74 -4.92 0.32
CA GLY A 48 -7.73 -4.45 -0.64
C GLY A 48 -7.58 -5.11 -2.00
N SER A 49 -8.56 -4.91 -2.87
CA SER A 49 -8.47 -5.31 -4.28
C SER A 49 -8.88 -4.14 -5.17
N VAL A 50 -8.09 -3.86 -6.19
CA VAL A 50 -8.37 -2.81 -7.18
C VAL A 50 -8.23 -3.35 -8.58
N GLU A 51 -8.95 -2.75 -9.52
CA GLU A 51 -8.88 -3.17 -10.93
C GLU A 51 -7.51 -2.87 -11.56
N ARG A 52 -6.83 -1.81 -11.13
CA ARG A 52 -5.57 -1.34 -11.70
C ARG A 52 -4.71 -0.63 -10.65
N ILE A 53 -3.39 -0.73 -10.79
CA ILE A 53 -2.44 0.09 -10.04
C ILE A 53 -2.29 1.44 -10.75
N SER A 54 -3.23 2.34 -10.49
CA SER A 54 -3.09 3.75 -10.84
C SER A 54 -3.84 4.61 -9.83
N GLY A 55 -3.43 5.88 -9.70
CA GLY A 55 -3.93 6.77 -8.65
C GLY A 55 -5.45 6.75 -8.48
N ASN A 56 -6.22 6.83 -9.57
CA ASN A 56 -7.69 6.84 -9.53
C ASN A 56 -8.32 5.57 -8.94
N PHE A 57 -7.68 4.42 -9.09
CA PHE A 57 -8.18 3.14 -8.56
C PHE A 57 -7.64 2.86 -7.15
N LEU A 58 -6.43 3.35 -6.84
CA LEU A 58 -5.81 3.20 -5.53
C LEU A 58 -6.39 4.15 -4.48
N LEU A 59 -6.71 5.39 -4.87
CA LEU A 59 -7.14 6.44 -3.95
C LEU A 59 -8.31 6.01 -3.06
N PRO A 60 -9.41 5.42 -3.57
CA PRO A 60 -10.51 4.98 -2.71
C PRO A 60 -10.09 3.93 -1.68
N ALA A 61 -9.27 2.95 -2.08
CA ALA A 61 -8.79 1.91 -1.18
C ALA A 61 -7.81 2.46 -0.13
N LEU A 62 -6.99 3.44 -0.51
CA LEU A 62 -6.10 4.14 0.41
C LEU A 62 -6.89 5.03 1.39
N GLU A 63 -7.91 5.74 0.93
CA GLU A 63 -8.80 6.55 1.78
C GLU A 63 -9.51 5.67 2.82
N GLU A 64 -10.08 4.54 2.41
CA GLU A 64 -10.70 3.59 3.33
C GLU A 64 -9.70 3.07 4.38
N ALA A 65 -8.49 2.70 3.93
CA ALA A 65 -7.45 2.25 4.85
C ALA A 65 -7.08 3.35 5.86
N LEU A 66 -6.87 4.57 5.38
CA LEU A 66 -6.43 5.73 6.16
C LEU A 66 -7.47 6.24 7.15
N LEU A 67 -8.75 6.23 6.77
CA LEU A 67 -9.83 6.84 7.55
C LEU A 67 -10.52 5.84 8.47
N GLU A 68 -10.66 4.58 8.04
CA GLU A 68 -11.55 3.62 8.70
C GLU A 68 -10.81 2.38 9.23
N ALA A 69 -9.74 1.92 8.56
CA ALA A 69 -9.11 0.64 8.92
C ALA A 69 -7.98 0.76 9.95
N PHE A 70 -7.02 1.67 9.74
CA PHE A 70 -5.86 1.79 10.65
C PHE A 70 -6.28 2.45 11.97
N PRO A 71 -6.07 1.80 13.14
CA PRO A 71 -6.45 2.36 14.44
C PRO A 71 -5.44 3.41 14.96
N PHE A 72 -4.67 4.02 14.07
CA PHE A 72 -3.63 5.01 14.37
C PHE A 72 -3.36 5.91 13.17
N VAL A 73 -2.71 7.04 13.41
CA VAL A 73 -2.33 7.99 12.36
C VAL A 73 -1.28 7.37 11.44
N VAL A 74 -1.63 7.19 10.18
CA VAL A 74 -0.67 6.88 9.12
C VAL A 74 0.13 8.14 8.80
N ARG A 75 1.45 8.01 8.84
CA ARG A 75 2.46 9.08 8.74
C ARG A 75 3.17 9.06 7.39
N GLY A 76 3.19 7.91 6.71
CA GLY A 76 3.79 7.78 5.40
C GLY A 76 3.67 6.37 4.85
N PHE A 77 3.67 6.30 3.52
CA PHE A 77 3.70 5.07 2.76
C PHE A 77 5.08 4.87 2.14
N HIS A 78 5.47 3.62 1.93
CA HIS A 78 6.62 3.27 1.12
C HIS A 78 6.34 1.99 0.34
N SER A 79 6.74 2.00 -0.92
CA SER A 79 6.66 0.85 -1.83
C SER A 79 8.05 0.27 -1.98
N ASP A 80 8.19 -1.04 -1.80
CA ASP A 80 9.47 -1.73 -1.94
C ASP A 80 9.77 -2.05 -3.43
N ASN A 81 8.81 -1.89 -4.35
CA ASN A 81 8.91 -2.40 -5.73
C ASN A 81 8.42 -1.47 -6.86
N GLY A 82 8.12 -0.19 -6.59
CA GLY A 82 7.77 0.70 -7.70
C GLY A 82 7.47 2.14 -7.31
N SER A 83 7.95 3.07 -8.13
CA SER A 83 7.63 4.50 -8.11
C SER A 83 6.17 4.81 -8.46
N GLU A 84 5.33 3.79 -8.68
CA GLU A 84 3.95 3.92 -9.14
C GLU A 84 2.98 4.40 -8.03
N TYR A 85 3.47 4.52 -6.79
CA TYR A 85 2.71 4.91 -5.61
C TYR A 85 3.03 6.32 -5.09
N ILE A 86 3.92 7.06 -5.77
CA ILE A 86 4.43 8.38 -5.32
C ILE A 86 4.28 9.42 -6.43
#